data_AF-A0A6V7LGZ4-F1
#
_entry.id   AF-A0A6V7LGZ4-F1
#
_cell.length_a   1.000
_cell.length_b   1.000
_cell.length_c   1.000
_cell.angle_alpha   90.00
_cell.angle_beta   90.00
_cell.angle_gamma   90.00
#
_symmetry.space_group_name_H-M   'P 1'
#
loop_
_entity.id
_entity.type
_entity.pdbx_description
1 polymer ?
#
loop_
_entity_poly.entity_id
_entity_poly.type
_entity_poly.pdbx_seq_one_letter_code
_entity_poly.pdbx_strand_id
1 'polypeptide(L)' 'YTFVPEICARDVIEAIAESAFKTSDFPVVLSFENHCNPRQQAKIAQYCREYFGDMLLAAPLESHK' A
#
# COMPACT_ATOMS: atom_id res chain seq x y z
N TYR A 1 11.02 10.08 18.01
CA TYR A 1 12.05 9.57 17.09
C TYR A 1 12.80 8.46 17.81
N THR A 2 12.86 7.26 17.22
CA THR A 2 13.50 6.07 17.80
C THR A 2 14.73 5.68 16.98
N PHE A 3 15.57 4.77 17.49
CA PHE A 3 16.78 4.27 16.80
C PHE A 3 16.51 3.12 15.83
N VAL A 4 15.32 3.08 15.22
CA VAL A 4 14.97 2.04 14.26
C VAL A 4 15.49 2.46 12.88
N PRO A 5 16.22 1.60 12.16
CA PRO A 5 16.67 1.92 10.81
C PRO A 5 15.47 2.11 9.88
N GLU A 6 15.56 3.12 9.03
CA GLU A 6 14.54 3.41 8.03
C GLU A 6 14.60 2.37 6.90
N ILE A 7 13.43 1.99 6.39
CA ILE A 7 13.28 1.12 5.22
C ILE A 7 12.56 1.87 4.11
N CYS A 8 12.85 1.52 2.87
CA CYS A 8 12.25 2.19 1.72
C CYS A 8 10.77 1.80 1.57
N ALA A 9 9.88 2.80 1.45
CA ALA A 9 8.46 2.56 1.25
C ALA A 9 8.14 1.76 -0.02
N ARG A 10 8.97 1.89 -1.06
CA ARG A 10 8.85 1.11 -2.30
C ARG A 10 9.00 -0.39 -2.02
N ASP A 11 10.07 -0.76 -1.32
CA ASP A 11 10.41 -2.15 -1.03
C ASP A 11 9.34 -2.79 -0.14
N VAL A 12 8.78 -2.03 0.80
CA VAL A 12 7.66 -2.47 1.64
C VAL A 12 6.42 -2.77 0.79
N ILE A 13 6.05 -1.85 -0.11
CA ILE A 13 4.87 -2.00 -0.98
C ILE A 13 5.03 -3.22 -1.91
N GLU A 14 6.21 -3.40 -2.50
CA GLU A 14 6.54 -4.53 -3.37
C GLU A 14 6.46 -5.86 -2.62
N ALA A 15 7.04 -5.93 -1.42
CA ALA A 15 6.99 -7.12 -0.58
C ALA A 15 5.56 -7.49 -0.17
N ILE A 16 4.70 -6.49 0.12
CA ILE A 16 3.29 -6.72 0.42
C ILE A 16 2.58 -7.26 -0.82
N ALA A 17 2.78 -6.67 -1.99
CA ALA A 17 2.15 -7.12 -3.23
C ALA A 17 2.48 -8.58 -3.54
N GLU A 18 3.72 -9.02 -3.29
CA GLU A 18 4.15 -10.40 -3.48
C GLU A 18 3.54 -11.38 -2.45
N SER A 19 3.28 -10.92 -1.22
CA SER A 19 2.96 -11.81 -0.09
C SER A 19 1.52 -11.76 0.40
N ALA A 20 0.75 -10.72 0.06
CA ALA A 20 -0.57 -10.42 0.64
C ALA A 20 -1.55 -11.59 0.62
N PHE A 21 -1.53 -12.41 -0.45
CA PHE A 21 -2.49 -13.50 -0.66
C PHE A 21 -1.86 -14.89 -0.71
N LYS A 22 -0.59 -15.05 -0.29
CA LYS A 22 0.10 -16.36 -0.35
C LYS A 22 -0.53 -17.42 0.56
N THR A 23 -1.20 -17.02 1.63
CA THR A 23 -1.74 -17.93 2.66
C THR A 23 -3.23 -17.75 2.90
N SER A 24 -3.85 -16.71 2.34
CA SER A 24 -5.25 -16.37 2.55
C SER A 24 -5.78 -15.49 1.42
N ASP A 25 -6.99 -15.76 0.95
CA ASP A 25 -7.67 -14.97 -0.09
C ASP A 25 -8.53 -13.82 0.48
N PHE A 26 -8.53 -13.64 1.81
CA PHE A 26 -9.29 -12.56 2.45
C PHE A 26 -8.62 -11.19 2.24
N PRO A 27 -9.38 -10.09 2.24
CA PRO A 27 -8.84 -8.76 1.95
C PRO A 27 -7.84 -8.29 3.01
N VAL A 28 -6.77 -7.65 2.55
CA VAL A 28 -5.75 -7.02 3.39
C VAL A 28 -6.03 -5.52 3.51
N VAL A 29 -5.97 -4.99 4.74
CA VAL A 29 -6.13 -3.56 5.02
C VAL A 29 -4.78 -2.95 5.38
N LEU A 30 -4.33 -1.98 4.58
CA LEU A 30 -3.11 -1.23 4.85
C LEU A 30 -3.43 0.06 5.62
N SER A 31 -2.90 0.16 6.83
CA SER A 31 -3.01 1.35 7.66
C SER A 31 -1.80 2.26 7.46
N PHE A 32 -1.99 3.40 6.81
CA PHE A 32 -0.92 4.38 6.58
C PHE A 32 -0.89 5.44 7.67
N GLU A 33 0.22 5.54 8.41
CA GLU A 33 0.51 6.68 9.27
C GLU A 33 1.29 7.73 8.47
N ASN A 34 0.61 8.77 8.00
CA ASN A 34 1.16 9.70 7.02
C ASN A 34 1.82 10.92 7.68
N HIS A 35 3.16 10.92 7.70
CA HIS A 35 4.00 12.08 8.04
C HIS A 35 4.72 12.67 6.81
N CYS A 36 4.27 12.31 5.61
CA CYS A 36 4.91 12.69 4.35
C CYS A 36 4.40 14.03 3.82
N ASN A 37 5.26 14.75 3.09
CA ASN A 37 4.83 15.93 2.35
C ASN A 37 4.00 15.55 1.09
N PRO A 38 3.26 16.48 0.46
CA PRO A 38 2.38 16.15 -0.68
C PRO A 38 3.08 15.46 -1.86
N ARG A 39 4.35 15.82 -2.13
CA ARG A 39 5.14 15.18 -3.21
C ARG A 39 5.46 13.73 -2.88
N GLN A 40 5.79 13.45 -1.63
CA GLN A 40 6.03 12.08 -1.15
C GLN A 40 4.73 11.27 -1.12
N GLN A 41 3.61 11.87 -0.70
CA GLN A 41 2.29 11.23 -0.73
C GLN A 41 1.91 10.81 -2.16
N ALA A 42 2.11 11.70 -3.14
CA ALA A 42 1.87 11.38 -4.55
C ALA A 42 2.71 10.18 -5.02
N LYS A 43 3.95 10.08 -4.52
CA LYS A 43 4.85 8.98 -4.86
C LYS A 43 4.43 7.65 -4.21
N ILE A 44 3.98 7.67 -2.95
CA ILE A 44 3.40 6.49 -2.30
C ILE A 44 2.14 6.04 -3.04
N ALA A 45 1.26 6.98 -3.39
CA ALA A 45 0.04 6.68 -4.15
C ALA A 45 0.35 6.12 -5.56
N GLN A 46 1.42 6.57 -6.20
CA GLN A 46 1.91 5.98 -7.44
C GLN A 46 2.36 4.53 -7.22
N TYR A 47 3.19 4.28 -6.20
CA TYR A 47 3.65 2.92 -5.88
C TYR A 47 2.50 1.97 -5.57
N CYS A 48 1.50 2.40 -4.78
CA CYS A 48 0.32 1.56 -4.53
C CYS A 48 -0.39 1.18 -5.83
N ARG A 49 -0.58 2.12 -6.77
CA ARG A 49 -1.23 1.82 -8.06
C ARG A 49 -0.39 0.91 -8.95
N GLU A 50 0.92 1.12 -8.98
CA GLU A 50 1.85 0.38 -9.83
C GLU A 50 2.05 -1.06 -9.35
N TYR A 51 2.22 -1.27 -8.05
CA TYR A 51 2.53 -2.57 -7.48
C TYR A 51 1.31 -3.41 -7.11
N PHE A 52 0.25 -2.79 -6.58
CA PHE A 52 -0.97 -3.55 -6.25
C PHE A 52 -1.87 -3.75 -7.47
N GLY A 53 -1.82 -2.85 -8.46
CA GLY A 53 -2.58 -2.98 -9.70
C GLY A 53 -4.06 -3.28 -9.45
N ASP A 54 -4.54 -4.39 -10.02
CA ASP A 54 -5.94 -4.84 -9.89
C ASP A 54 -6.31 -5.31 -8.48
N MET A 55 -5.34 -5.61 -7.61
CA MET A 55 -5.57 -5.95 -6.21
C MET A 55 -5.91 -4.72 -5.36
N LEU A 56 -5.67 -3.51 -5.87
CA LEU A 56 -6.01 -2.27 -5.18
C LEU A 56 -7.48 -1.91 -5.39
N LEU A 57 -8.24 -1.91 -4.29
CA LEU A 57 -9.59 -1.35 -4.29
C LEU A 57 -9.54 0.18 -4.41
N ALA A 58 -9.51 0.70 -5.63
CA ALA A 58 -9.40 2.13 -5.92
C ALA A 58 -10.75 2.87 -6.02
N ALA A 59 -11.85 2.13 -6.16
CA ALA A 59 -13.21 2.66 -6.24
C ALA A 59 -14.16 1.84 -5.35
N PRO A 60 -15.27 2.43 -4.90
CA PRO A 60 -16.30 1.69 -4.19
C PRO A 60 -16.81 0.49 -5.01
N LEU A 61 -17.13 -0.61 -4.32
CA LEU A 61 -17.75 -1.77 -4.95
C LEU A 61 -19.08 -1.37 -5.59
N GLU A 62 -19.37 -1.87 -6.79
CA GLU A 62 -20.57 -1.50 -7.55
C GLU A 62 -21.89 -1.81 -6.80
N SER A 63 -21.86 -2.81 -5.92
CA SER A 63 -22.99 -3.20 -5.06
C SER A 63 -23.28 -2.20 -3.93
N HIS A 64 -22.40 -1.23 -3.67
CA HIS A 64 -22.49 -0.26 -2.58
C HIS A 64 -22.27 1.19 -3.08
N LYS A 65 -22.70 1.51 -4.30
CA LYS A 65 -22.74 2.89 -4.82
C LYS A 65 -23.91 3.69 -4.26
#